data_AF-A0A1T4PCJ2-F1
#
_entry.id   AF-A0A1T4PCJ2-F1
#
_cell.length_a   1.000
_cell.length_b   1.000
_cell.length_c   1.000
_cell.angle_alpha   90.00
_cell.angle_beta   90.00
_cell.angle_gamma   90.00
#
_symmetry.space_group_name_H-M   'P 1'
#
loop_
_entity.id
_entity.type
_entity.pdbx_description
1 polymer ?
#
loop_
_entity_poly.entity_id
_entity_poly.type
_entity_poly.pdbx_seq_one_letter_code
_entity_poly.pdbx_strand_id
1 'polypeptide(L)'
;MHDTNELNIAKLNDGIIQERFRYELDKVIENIKDPNVDSDKKRQIIITLDITPSNNFDSAINIEAVVKSKLLPEKTSKVVALYGEGMTGEMEVNELKTNQRGQMYFDEKAQLRTDTGQKIEEVETESKKVIKFNKKAGEM
;
A
#
# COMPACT_ATOMS: atom_id res chain seq x y z
N MET A 1 -48.28 30.15 -12.66
CA MET A 1 -47.60 28.84 -12.75
C MET A 1 -47.24 28.45 -11.32
N HIS A 2 -47.84 27.38 -10.82
CA HIS A 2 -47.42 26.82 -9.54
C HIS A 2 -46.13 26.05 -9.79
N ASP A 3 -45.02 26.47 -9.17
CA ASP A 3 -43.83 25.63 -9.09
C ASP A 3 -44.20 24.40 -8.24
N THR A 4 -44.69 23.37 -8.91
CA THR A 4 -45.07 22.10 -8.32
C THR A 4 -43.81 21.32 -7.95
N ASN A 5 -43.55 21.22 -6.63
CA ASN A 5 -42.83 20.13 -5.96
C ASN A 5 -41.56 19.61 -6.66
N GLU A 6 -40.48 20.39 -6.64
CA GLU A 6 -39.16 19.83 -6.92
C GLU A 6 -38.52 19.27 -5.65
N LEU A 7 -38.50 17.94 -5.55
CA LEU A 7 -37.64 17.22 -4.62
C LEU A 7 -36.19 17.43 -5.06
N ASN A 8 -35.49 18.37 -4.42
CA ASN A 8 -34.12 18.72 -4.77
C ASN A 8 -33.11 17.98 -3.87
N ILE A 9 -32.21 17.20 -4.49
CA ILE A 9 -31.17 16.43 -3.78
C ILE A 9 -30.27 17.29 -2.87
N ALA A 10 -30.01 18.55 -3.24
CA ALA A 10 -29.22 19.48 -2.44
C ALA A 10 -29.96 19.93 -1.16
N LYS A 11 -31.29 19.85 -1.15
CA LYS A 11 -32.14 20.22 -0.01
C LYS A 11 -32.67 19.01 0.76
N LEU A 12 -32.44 17.79 0.26
CA LEU A 12 -32.85 16.57 0.93
C LEU A 12 -32.14 16.43 2.27
N ASN A 13 -32.92 16.09 3.30
CA ASN A 13 -32.43 15.88 4.66
C ASN A 13 -31.56 17.05 5.14
N ASP A 14 -32.10 18.27 5.07
CA ASP A 14 -31.44 19.53 5.45
C ASP A 14 -30.05 19.76 4.81
N GLY A 15 -29.82 19.18 3.63
CA GLY A 15 -28.55 19.31 2.90
C GLY A 15 -27.44 18.38 3.40
N ILE A 16 -27.75 17.40 4.25
CA ILE A 16 -26.79 16.40 4.74
C ILE A 16 -26.13 15.64 3.58
N ILE A 17 -26.90 15.32 2.52
CA ILE A 17 -26.35 14.65 1.32
C ILE A 17 -25.31 15.53 0.63
N GLN A 18 -25.56 16.84 0.56
CA GLN A 18 -24.64 17.81 -0.03
C GLN A 18 -23.35 17.93 0.79
N GLU A 19 -23.46 17.94 2.12
CA GLU A 19 -22.28 17.94 3.01
C GLU A 19 -21.45 16.66 2.84
N ARG A 20 -22.09 15.49 2.80
CA ARG A 20 -21.41 14.20 2.57
C ARG A 20 -20.74 14.14 1.20
N PHE A 21 -21.39 14.68 0.17
CA PHE A 21 -20.79 14.80 -1.16
C PHE A 21 -19.54 15.69 -1.14
N ARG A 22 -19.61 16.88 -0.52
CA ARG A 22 -18.45 17.77 -0.37
C ARG A 22 -17.29 17.07 0.34
N TYR A 23 -17.59 16.37 1.43
CA TYR A 23 -16.57 15.63 2.19
C TYR A 23 -15.87 14.54 1.34
N GLU A 24 -16.62 13.77 0.56
CA GLU A 24 -16.04 12.76 -0.33
C GLU A 24 -15.30 13.38 -1.53
N LEU A 25 -15.76 14.54 -2.01
CA LEU A 25 -15.06 15.31 -3.04
C LEU A 25 -13.70 15.79 -2.56
N ASP A 26 -13.62 16.31 -1.33
CA ASP A 26 -12.35 16.76 -0.73
C ASP A 26 -11.34 15.60 -0.67
N LYS A 27 -11.76 14.40 -0.25
CA LYS A 27 -10.90 13.20 -0.27
C LYS A 27 -10.42 12.81 -1.66
N VAL A 28 -11.29 12.90 -2.67
CA VAL A 28 -10.92 12.62 -4.05
C VAL A 28 -9.85 13.62 -4.52
N ILE A 29 -10.00 14.90 -4.19
CA ILE A 29 -9.03 15.94 -4.53
C ILE A 29 -7.70 15.71 -3.81
N GLU A 30 -7.72 15.36 -2.52
CA GLU A 30 -6.49 15.00 -1.78
C GLU A 30 -5.78 13.80 -2.42
N ASN A 31 -6.53 12.75 -2.78
CA ASN A 31 -5.99 11.58 -3.46
C ASN A 31 -5.47 11.86 -4.88
N ILE A 32 -5.95 12.92 -5.55
CA ILE A 32 -5.40 13.39 -6.85
C ILE A 32 -4.09 14.17 -6.63
N LYS A 33 -4.03 14.98 -5.57
CA LYS A 33 -2.85 15.81 -5.27
C LYS A 33 -1.68 15.00 -4.70
N ASP A 34 -1.91 13.78 -4.24
CA ASP A 34 -0.86 12.90 -3.74
C ASP A 34 0.09 12.44 -4.87
N PRO A 35 1.39 12.80 -4.82
CA PRO A 35 2.36 12.39 -5.84
C PRO A 35 2.62 10.87 -5.88
N ASN A 36 2.29 10.15 -4.81
CA ASN A 36 2.43 8.70 -4.73
C ASN A 36 1.27 7.95 -5.38
N VAL A 37 0.22 8.64 -5.80
CA VAL A 37 -0.94 8.06 -6.49
C VAL A 37 -0.85 8.36 -7.99
N ASP A 38 -1.38 7.46 -8.82
CA ASP A 38 -1.47 7.67 -10.27
C ASP A 38 -2.43 8.84 -10.59
N SER A 39 -1.93 9.89 -11.26
CA SER A 39 -2.70 11.10 -11.56
C SER A 39 -3.77 10.85 -12.63
N ASP A 40 -3.48 9.99 -13.60
CA ASP A 40 -4.27 9.87 -14.83
C ASP A 40 -5.43 8.89 -14.68
N LYS A 41 -5.37 8.03 -13.66
CA LYS A 41 -6.42 7.07 -13.39
C LYS A 41 -7.66 7.74 -12.79
N LYS A 42 -8.83 7.24 -13.22
CA LYS A 42 -10.14 7.72 -12.77
C LYS A 42 -10.40 7.40 -11.30
N ARG A 43 -10.97 8.38 -10.59
CA ARG A 43 -11.59 8.25 -9.27
C ARG A 43 -13.09 8.44 -9.44
N GLN A 44 -13.90 7.86 -8.56
CA GLN A 44 -15.36 7.88 -8.71
C GLN A 44 -16.01 8.24 -7.38
N ILE A 45 -17.09 9.01 -7.42
CA ILE A 45 -18.01 9.21 -6.29
C ILE A 45 -19.33 8.59 -6.69
N ILE A 46 -19.88 7.75 -5.82
CA ILE A 46 -21.12 7.01 -6.03
C ILE A 46 -22.10 7.46 -4.96
N ILE A 47 -23.24 7.99 -5.41
CA ILE A 47 -24.38 8.30 -4.55
C ILE A 47 -25.43 7.22 -4.80
N THR A 48 -25.74 6.45 -3.77
CA THR A 48 -26.81 5.45 -3.78
C THR A 48 -28.01 6.02 -3.01
N LEU A 49 -29.19 5.97 -3.63
CA LEU A 49 -30.45 6.36 -3.01
C LEU A 49 -31.37 5.14 -2.97
N ASP A 50 -31.67 4.66 -1.78
CA ASP A 50 -32.58 3.55 -1.55
C ASP A 50 -33.95 4.12 -1.17
N ILE A 51 -34.97 3.85 -2.00
CA ILE A 51 -36.31 4.38 -1.84
C ILE A 51 -37.26 3.23 -1.49
N THR A 52 -37.95 3.35 -0.37
CA THR A 52 -38.92 2.35 0.09
C THR A 52 -40.26 3.02 0.43
N PRO A 53 -41.41 2.33 0.27
CA PRO A 53 -42.68 2.86 0.73
C PRO A 53 -42.66 3.00 2.27
N SER A 54 -43.31 4.04 2.78
CA SER A 54 -43.45 4.23 4.21
C SER A 54 -44.63 3.44 4.73
N ASN A 55 -44.41 2.58 5.72
CA ASN A 55 -45.47 1.78 6.34
C ASN A 55 -46.45 2.62 7.19
N ASN A 56 -46.10 3.89 7.46
CA ASN A 56 -46.85 4.75 8.36
C ASN A 56 -47.93 5.57 7.64
N PHE A 57 -47.78 5.80 6.33
CA PHE A 57 -48.70 6.62 5.56
C PHE A 57 -48.79 6.12 4.11
N ASP A 58 -50.02 5.92 3.61
CA ASP A 58 -50.37 5.35 2.29
C ASP A 58 -49.91 6.19 1.08
N SER A 59 -49.12 7.24 1.29
CA SER A 59 -48.56 8.10 0.24
C SER A 59 -47.20 8.70 0.60
N ALA A 60 -46.48 8.09 1.55
CA ALA A 60 -45.13 8.51 1.93
C ALA A 60 -44.08 7.51 1.45
N ILE A 61 -42.89 8.02 1.15
CA ILE A 61 -41.69 7.24 0.81
C ILE A 61 -40.58 7.57 1.80
N ASN A 62 -39.76 6.57 2.12
CA ASN A 62 -38.50 6.76 2.82
C ASN A 62 -37.39 6.81 1.78
N ILE A 63 -36.45 7.74 1.94
CA ILE A 63 -35.28 7.87 1.09
C ILE A 63 -34.05 7.76 1.98
N GLU A 64 -33.28 6.70 1.80
CA GLU A 64 -31.97 6.53 2.43
C GLU A 64 -30.89 6.88 1.41
N ALA A 65 -29.90 7.68 1.81
CA ALA A 65 -28.85 8.17 0.92
C ALA A 65 -27.47 7.80 1.45
N VAL A 66 -26.69 7.12 0.62
CA VAL A 66 -25.32 6.68 0.93
C VAL A 66 -24.36 7.25 -0.12
N VAL A 67 -23.37 8.01 0.33
CA VAL A 67 -22.33 8.57 -0.54
C VAL A 67 -21.00 7.86 -0.24
N LYS A 68 -20.37 7.30 -1.28
CA LYS A 68 -19.08 6.61 -1.19
C LYS A 68 -18.14 7.08 -2.28
N SER A 69 -16.84 7.22 -1.99
CA SER A 69 -15.80 7.41 -3.00
C SER A 69 -15.01 6.14 -3.27
N LYS A 70 -14.58 5.98 -4.52
CA LYS A 70 -13.59 4.99 -4.96
C LYS A 70 -12.31 5.74 -5.29
N LEU A 71 -11.42 5.76 -4.31
CA LEU A 71 -10.09 6.34 -4.39
C LEU A 71 -9.11 5.37 -5.04
N LEU A 72 -7.99 5.89 -5.55
CA LEU A 72 -6.91 5.06 -6.03
C LEU A 72 -5.95 4.72 -4.90
N PRO A 73 -5.50 3.46 -4.83
CA PRO A 73 -4.47 3.09 -3.87
C PRO A 73 -3.15 3.78 -4.22
N GLU A 74 -2.35 4.06 -3.20
CA GLU A 74 -0.97 4.51 -3.35
C GLU A 74 -0.15 3.51 -4.17
N LYS A 75 0.83 4.00 -4.94
CA LYS A 75 1.79 3.15 -5.62
C LYS A 75 2.53 2.32 -4.58
N THR A 76 2.29 1.02 -4.58
CA THR A 76 2.94 0.10 -3.66
C THR A 76 4.43 0.02 -3.95
N SER A 77 5.26 0.41 -2.99
CA SER A 77 6.70 0.13 -3.00
C SER A 77 6.91 -1.37 -2.79
N LYS A 78 7.25 -2.10 -3.86
CA LYS A 78 7.59 -3.51 -3.76
C LYS A 78 9.02 -3.63 -3.25
N VAL A 79 9.17 -4.23 -2.07
CA VAL A 79 10.47 -4.62 -1.53
C VAL A 79 10.66 -6.11 -1.79
N VAL A 80 11.78 -6.50 -2.41
CA VAL A 80 12.16 -7.90 -2.59
C VAL A 80 12.98 -8.28 -1.36
N ALA A 81 12.55 -9.31 -0.62
CA ALA A 81 13.28 -9.81 0.53
C ALA A 81 13.83 -11.22 0.25
N LEU A 82 15.09 -11.45 0.60
CA LEU A 82 15.72 -12.76 0.69
C LEU A 82 15.39 -13.37 2.05
N TYR A 83 14.90 -14.60 2.07
CA TYR A 83 14.75 -15.39 3.28
C TYR A 83 15.73 -16.56 3.26
N GLY A 84 16.25 -16.94 4.42
CA GLY A 84 17.17 -18.05 4.60
C GLY A 84 17.15 -18.56 6.03
N GLU A 85 17.61 -19.79 6.23
CA GLU A 85 17.82 -20.35 7.56
C GLU A 85 19.25 -20.04 7.99
N GLY A 86 19.40 -19.33 9.11
CA GLY A 86 20.69 -19.01 9.71
C GLY A 86 21.39 -20.27 10.22
N MET A 87 22.67 -20.15 10.57
CA MET A 87 23.48 -21.29 11.05
C MET A 87 22.94 -21.93 12.35
N THR A 88 22.05 -21.24 13.07
CA THR A 88 21.40 -21.67 14.31
C THR A 88 20.02 -22.32 14.10
N GLY A 89 19.52 -22.39 12.85
CA GLY A 89 18.17 -22.85 12.54
C GLY A 89 17.09 -21.77 12.66
N GLU A 90 17.47 -20.51 12.87
CA GLU A 90 16.54 -19.38 12.92
C GLU A 90 16.25 -18.84 11.51
N MET A 91 15.00 -18.45 11.25
CA MET A 91 14.58 -17.88 9.97
C MET A 91 15.02 -16.42 9.89
N GLU A 92 15.95 -16.12 8.99
CA GLU A 92 16.44 -14.77 8.71
C GLU A 92 15.83 -14.22 7.43
N VAL A 93 15.43 -12.95 7.46
CA VAL A 93 14.86 -12.23 6.31
C VAL A 93 15.63 -10.92 6.13
N ASN A 94 16.22 -10.73 4.95
CA ASN A 94 16.98 -9.54 4.59
C ASN A 94 16.44 -8.94 3.29
N GLU A 95 16.38 -7.62 3.20
CA GLU A 95 16.00 -6.95 1.95
C GLU A 95 17.09 -7.14 0.88
N LEU A 96 16.67 -7.51 -0.33
CA LEU A 96 17.55 -7.61 -1.49
C LEU A 96 17.82 -6.21 -2.04
N LYS A 97 19.07 -5.75 -1.93
CA LYS A 97 19.50 -4.43 -2.40
C LYS A 97 20.05 -4.44 -3.84
N THR A 98 20.20 -5.62 -4.44
CA THR A 98 20.72 -5.80 -5.81
C THR A 98 19.71 -6.49 -6.72
N ASN A 99 19.96 -6.51 -8.03
CA ASN A 99 19.03 -7.12 -8.99
C ASN A 99 19.09 -8.66 -9.00
N GLN A 100 20.12 -9.27 -8.41
CA GLN A 100 20.33 -10.71 -8.37
C GLN A 100 20.90 -11.14 -7.02
N ARG A 101 20.39 -12.26 -6.50
CA ARG A 101 20.92 -12.90 -5.28
C ARG A 101 22.40 -13.26 -5.46
N GLY A 102 23.22 -12.95 -4.46
CA GLY A 102 24.67 -13.14 -4.44
C GLY A 102 25.48 -12.08 -5.20
N GLN A 103 24.83 -11.07 -5.80
CA GLN A 103 25.54 -10.00 -6.49
C GLN A 103 26.11 -8.97 -5.51
N MET A 104 27.41 -8.73 -5.58
CA MET A 104 28.05 -7.63 -4.84
C MET A 104 27.82 -6.30 -5.55
N TYR A 105 27.74 -5.21 -4.79
CA TYR A 105 27.62 -3.87 -5.33
C TYR A 105 28.46 -2.87 -4.54
N PHE A 106 28.75 -1.72 -5.15
CA PHE A 106 29.36 -0.58 -4.47
C PHE A 106 28.24 0.30 -3.90
N ASP A 107 28.32 0.58 -2.60
CA ASP A 107 27.42 1.56 -1.97
C ASP A 107 27.79 3.00 -2.37
N GLU A 108 26.98 3.98 -1.98
CA GLU A 108 27.21 5.41 -2.26
C GLU A 108 28.55 5.94 -1.71
N LYS A 109 29.20 5.20 -0.82
CA LYS A 109 30.50 5.50 -0.23
C LYS A 109 31.64 4.71 -0.89
N ALA A 110 31.38 4.11 -2.05
CA ALA A 110 32.29 3.26 -2.80
C ALA A 110 32.83 2.05 -2.00
N GLN A 111 32.07 1.55 -1.03
CA GLN A 111 32.42 0.34 -0.27
C GLN A 111 31.72 -0.88 -0.88
N LEU A 112 32.44 -1.99 -0.97
CA LEU A 112 31.93 -3.24 -1.52
C LEU A 112 30.98 -3.91 -0.50
N ARG A 113 29.73 -4.13 -0.91
CA ARG A 113 28.66 -4.75 -0.11
C ARG A 113 28.13 -6.02 -0.77
N THR A 114 27.62 -6.94 0.05
CA THR A 114 26.84 -8.12 -0.41
C THR A 114 25.46 -7.71 -0.93
N ASP A 115 24.74 -8.64 -1.54
CA ASP A 115 23.36 -8.45 -2.02
C ASP A 115 22.35 -8.08 -0.92
N THR A 116 22.69 -8.31 0.34
CA THR A 116 21.92 -7.93 1.54
C THR A 116 22.40 -6.62 2.20
N GLY A 117 23.47 -6.00 1.71
CA GLY A 117 24.02 -4.73 2.23
C GLY A 117 25.08 -4.87 3.34
N GLN A 118 25.48 -6.10 3.69
CA GLN A 118 26.57 -6.35 4.62
C GLN A 118 27.92 -6.01 3.99
N LYS A 119 28.90 -5.54 4.79
CA LYS A 119 30.26 -5.26 4.30
C LYS A 119 30.99 -6.57 4.04
N ILE A 120 31.66 -6.67 2.90
CA ILE A 120 32.37 -7.90 2.52
C ILE A 120 33.58 -8.17 3.42
N GLU A 121 34.25 -7.13 3.90
CA GLU A 121 35.37 -7.26 4.83
C GLU A 121 34.98 -8.04 6.10
N GLU A 122 33.77 -7.82 6.62
CA GLU A 122 33.24 -8.50 7.80
C GLU A 122 32.89 -9.97 7.49
N VAL A 123 32.18 -10.22 6.38
CA VAL A 123 31.79 -11.58 5.94
C VAL A 123 33.00 -12.46 5.60
N GLU A 124 34.04 -11.90 4.97
CA GLU A 124 35.27 -12.64 4.68
C GLU A 124 36.03 -13.04 5.96
N THR A 125 36.03 -12.18 6.98
CA THR A 125 36.71 -12.48 8.25
C THR A 125 35.99 -13.58 9.03
N GLU A 126 34.66 -13.64 8.98
CA GLU A 126 33.86 -14.72 9.56
C GLU A 126 34.08 -16.05 8.82
N SER A 127 34.13 -16.00 7.48
CA SER A 127 34.36 -17.17 6.63
C SER A 127 35.75 -17.80 6.83
N LYS A 128 36.79 -16.97 7.04
CA LYS A 128 38.18 -17.42 7.24
C LYS A 128 38.41 -18.13 8.58
N LYS A 129 37.56 -17.94 9.60
CA LYS A 129 37.68 -18.64 10.89
C LYS A 129 37.41 -20.15 10.79
N VAL A 130 36.71 -20.63 9.76
CA VAL A 130 36.19 -22.01 9.71
C VAL A 130 37.11 -23.01 8.98
N ILE A 131 38.18 -22.57 8.31
CA ILE A 131 39.05 -23.49 7.55
C ILE A 131 40.25 -23.95 8.39
N LYS A 132 40.04 -24.98 9.23
CA LYS A 132 41.13 -25.85 9.71
C LYS A 132 41.21 -27.07 8.80
N PHE A 133 42.07 -27.02 7.77
CA PHE A 133 42.46 -28.23 7.05
C PHE A 133 43.30 -29.10 7.99
N ASN A 134 42.73 -30.22 8.45
CA ASN A 134 43.41 -31.22 9.24
C ASN A 134 44.66 -31.70 8.48
N LYS A 135 45.83 -31.17 8.86
CA LYS A 135 47.12 -31.64 8.38
C LYS A 135 47.47 -32.92 9.14
N LYS A 136 47.00 -34.06 8.64
CA LYS A 136 47.58 -35.39 8.89
C LYS A 136 47.49 -36.21 7.60
N ALA A 137 48.44 -35.98 6.70
CA ALA A 137 48.87 -36.98 5.74
C ALA A 137 50.12 -37.64 6.33
N GLY A 138 50.17 -38.97 6.22
CA GLY A 138 50.95 -39.89 7.04
C GLY A 138 52.46 -39.63 7.14
N GLU A 139 52.98 -39.85 8.34
CA GLU A 139 54.30 -40.42 8.54
C GLU A 139 54.13 -41.95 8.55
N MET A 140 54.61 -42.60 7.50
CA MET A 140 55.22 -43.93 7.59
C MET A 140 56.73 -43.73 7.55
#